data_AF-A0A7J8LX93-F1
#
_entry.id   AF-A0A7J8LX93-F1
#
_cell.length_a   1.000
_cell.length_b   1.000
_cell.length_c   1.000
_cell.angle_alpha   90.00
_cell.angle_beta   90.00
_cell.angle_gamma   90.00
#
_symmetry.space_group_name_H-M   'P 1'
#
loop_
_entity.id
_entity.type
_entity.pdbx_description
1 polymer ?
#
loop_
_entity_poly.entity_id
_entity_poly.type
_entity_poly.pdbx_seq_one_letter_code
_entity_poly.pdbx_strand_id
1 'polypeptide(L)'
;MLGADSYQTEPEIASLLAEGKVPIGIGRNSKIRNCIIDKNAKIGKDVVIVNKDGVEEADRPEEGFYIRSGLTIIMEKATIADGTVI
;
A
#
# COMPACT_ATOMS: atom_id res chain seq x y z
N MET A 1 -8.10 7.24 7.37
CA MET A 1 -6.63 7.08 7.34
C MET A 1 -6.03 8.44 7.59
N LEU A 2 -5.07 8.55 8.49
CA LEU A 2 -4.32 9.80 8.71
C LEU A 2 -3.05 9.72 7.84
N GLY A 3 -2.62 10.82 7.24
CA GLY A 3 -1.46 10.82 6.32
C GLY A 3 -1.80 10.90 4.84
N ALA A 4 -2.90 11.56 4.46
CA ALA A 4 -3.09 12.03 3.09
C ALA A 4 -2.91 13.56 3.08
N ASP A 5 -2.11 14.08 2.15
CA ASP A 5 -2.03 15.53 1.90
C ASP A 5 -3.29 16.10 1.27
N SER A 6 -3.91 15.26 0.44
CA SER A 6 -5.11 15.60 -0.30
C SER A 6 -6.01 14.37 -0.36
N TYR A 7 -7.31 14.61 -0.25
CA TYR A 7 -8.32 13.58 -0.48
C TYR A 7 -8.72 13.64 -1.95
N GLN A 8 -8.83 12.45 -2.55
CA GLN A 8 -9.38 12.32 -3.89
C GLN A 8 -10.91 12.36 -3.79
N THR A 9 -11.54 13.10 -4.68
CA THR A 9 -12.99 13.13 -4.84
C THR A 9 -13.48 11.81 -5.44
N GLU A 10 -14.75 11.47 -5.24
CA GLU A 10 -15.34 10.25 -5.81
C GLU A 10 -15.19 10.16 -7.35
N PRO A 11 -15.38 11.24 -8.13
CA PRO A 11 -15.14 11.20 -9.57
C PRO A 11 -13.68 10.92 -9.95
N GLU A 12 -12.71 11.47 -9.20
CA GLU A 12 -11.29 11.22 -9.44
C GLU A 12 -10.92 9.76 -9.15
N ILE A 13 -11.44 9.21 -8.04
CA ILE A 13 -11.28 7.79 -7.71
C ILE A 13 -11.89 6.93 -8.81
N ALA A 14 -13.10 7.23 -9.26
CA ALA A 14 -13.77 6.48 -10.32
C ALA A 14 -12.99 6.52 -11.65
N SER A 15 -12.44 7.68 -12.03
CA SER A 15 -11.62 7.83 -13.23
C SER A 15 -10.35 6.98 -13.15
N LEU A 16 -9.65 7.01 -12.02
CA LEU A 16 -8.44 6.20 -11.82
C LEU A 16 -8.74 4.70 -11.91
N LEU A 17 -9.82 4.26 -11.27
CA LEU A 17 -10.23 2.86 -11.32
C LEU A 17 -10.62 2.43 -12.75
N ALA A 18 -11.27 3.30 -13.51
CA ALA A 18 -11.61 3.04 -14.92
C ALA A 18 -10.35 2.93 -15.82
N GLU A 19 -9.28 3.64 -15.47
CA GLU A 19 -7.97 3.54 -16.11
C GLU A 19 -7.11 2.36 -15.61
N GLY A 20 -7.63 1.55 -14.67
CA GLY A 20 -6.88 0.45 -14.05
C GLY A 20 -5.78 0.90 -13.09
N LYS A 21 -5.84 2.15 -12.60
CA LYS A 21 -4.90 2.72 -11.64
C LYS A 21 -5.40 2.53 -10.19
N VAL A 22 -4.45 2.53 -9.25
CA VAL A 22 -4.74 2.42 -7.81
C VAL A 22 -4.88 3.83 -7.19
N PRO A 23 -6.02 4.16 -6.58
CA PRO A 23 -6.19 5.39 -5.82
C PRO A 23 -5.33 5.42 -4.54
N ILE A 24 -5.16 6.61 -3.96
CA ILE A 24 -4.52 6.79 -2.66
C ILE A 24 -5.38 6.11 -1.58
N GLY A 25 -4.70 5.44 -0.64
CA GLY A 25 -5.31 4.73 0.47
C GLY A 25 -5.23 3.22 0.31
N ILE A 26 -6.17 2.52 0.94
CA ILE A 26 -6.19 1.07 1.01
C ILE A 26 -7.38 0.54 0.20
N GLY A 27 -7.08 -0.22 -0.85
CA GLY A 27 -8.07 -0.88 -1.67
C GLY A 27 -8.91 -1.89 -0.88
N ARG A 28 -10.09 -2.20 -1.42
CA ARG A 28 -11.04 -3.11 -0.78
C ARG A 28 -10.45 -4.50 -0.57
N ASN A 29 -10.91 -5.19 0.46
CA ASN A 29 -10.55 -6.57 0.79
C ASN A 29 -9.05 -6.81 1.06
N SER A 30 -8.27 -5.75 1.28
CA SER A 30 -6.87 -5.86 1.64
C SER A 30 -6.69 -6.15 3.12
N LYS A 31 -5.68 -6.97 3.46
CA LYS A 31 -5.36 -7.41 4.83
C LYS A 31 -3.97 -6.93 5.18
N ILE A 32 -3.88 -6.05 6.18
CA ILE A 32 -2.63 -5.40 6.56
C ILE A 32 -2.39 -5.63 8.05
N ARG A 33 -1.21 -6.14 8.40
CA ARG A 33 -0.80 -6.46 9.78
C ARG A 33 0.64 -6.06 10.00
N ASN A 34 0.94 -5.49 11.17
CA ASN A 34 2.30 -5.12 11.58
C ASN A 34 3.03 -4.26 10.53
N CYS A 35 2.33 -3.25 10.02
CA CYS A 35 2.80 -2.46 8.89
C CYS A 35 2.62 -0.95 9.15
N ILE A 36 3.60 -0.18 8.73
CA ILE A 36 3.54 1.29 8.62
C ILE A 36 3.24 1.61 7.16
N ILE A 37 2.17 2.37 6.92
CA ILE A 37 1.86 2.87 5.58
C ILE A 37 2.14 4.35 5.59
N ASP A 38 3.15 4.75 4.83
CA ASP A 38 3.53 6.14 4.72
C ASP A 38 2.57 6.92 3.81
N LYS A 39 2.78 8.23 3.78
CA LYS A 39 1.86 9.21 3.25
C LYS A 39 1.55 8.98 1.77
N ASN A 40 0.29 9.19 1.39
CA ASN A 40 -0.18 9.11 0.01
C ASN A 40 0.14 7.77 -0.70
N ALA A 41 0.43 6.69 0.03
CA ALA A 41 0.59 5.36 -0.54
C ALA A 41 -0.72 4.87 -1.21
N LYS A 42 -0.57 4.06 -2.25
CA LYS A 42 -1.66 3.54 -3.09
C LYS A 42 -1.64 2.03 -3.01
N ILE A 43 -2.45 1.46 -2.12
CA ILE A 43 -2.55 0.01 -1.96
C ILE A 43 -3.73 -0.50 -2.75
N GLY A 44 -3.48 -1.45 -3.65
CA GLY A 44 -4.49 -2.10 -4.48
C GLY A 44 -5.56 -2.85 -3.69
N LYS A 45 -6.56 -3.36 -4.40
CA LYS A 45 -7.53 -4.31 -3.84
C LYS A 45 -6.90 -5.68 -3.65
N ASP A 46 -7.45 -6.45 -2.71
CA ASP A 46 -7.05 -7.85 -2.47
C ASP A 46 -5.57 -8.02 -2.10
N VAL A 47 -4.92 -6.95 -1.60
CA VAL A 47 -3.51 -6.95 -1.17
C VAL A 47 -3.38 -7.58 0.21
N VAL A 48 -2.32 -8.35 0.44
CA VAL A 48 -2.02 -8.96 1.74
C VAL A 48 -0.63 -8.54 2.19
N ILE A 49 -0.53 -7.74 3.25
CA ILE A 49 0.74 -7.32 3.85
C ILE A 49 0.78 -7.86 5.28
N VAL A 50 1.53 -8.93 5.49
CA VAL A 50 1.53 -9.68 6.75
C VAL A 50 2.91 -10.19 7.17
N ASN A 51 3.89 -10.20 6.26
CA ASN A 51 5.24 -10.71 6.48
C ASN A 51 5.22 -12.12 7.11
N LYS A 52 4.59 -13.08 6.41
CA LYS A 52 4.34 -14.45 6.94
C LYS A 52 5.63 -15.18 7.32
N ASP A 53 6.70 -14.90 6.59
CA ASP A 53 7.98 -15.56 6.77
C ASP A 53 8.79 -14.97 7.94
N GLY A 54 8.29 -13.90 8.58
CA GLY A 54 8.95 -13.28 9.73
C GLY A 54 10.30 -12.66 9.35
N VAL A 55 10.40 -12.06 8.17
CA VAL A 55 11.62 -11.37 7.72
C VAL A 55 11.89 -10.19 8.64
N GLU A 56 13.10 -10.10 9.20
CA GLU A 56 13.46 -9.00 10.10
C GLU A 56 13.88 -7.74 9.34
N GLU A 57 14.68 -7.89 8.29
CA GLU A 57 15.28 -6.79 7.52
C GLU A 57 15.22 -7.11 6.03
N ALA A 58 14.67 -6.18 5.23
CA ALA A 58 14.68 -6.29 3.77
C ALA A 58 14.62 -4.90 3.11
N ASP A 59 15.39 -4.71 2.05
CA ASP A 59 15.33 -3.53 1.19
C ASP A 59 14.72 -3.90 -0.16
N ARG A 60 13.52 -3.40 -0.42
CA ARG A 60 12.76 -3.59 -1.67
C ARG A 60 12.20 -2.26 -2.22
N PRO A 61 13.03 -1.21 -2.35
CA PRO A 61 12.55 0.10 -2.79
C PRO A 61 11.89 0.07 -4.18
N GLU A 62 12.34 -0.81 -5.07
CA GLU A 62 11.73 -1.06 -6.38
C GLU A 62 10.31 -1.66 -6.29
N GLU A 63 9.99 -2.34 -5.18
CA GLU A 63 8.66 -2.89 -4.90
C GLU A 63 7.81 -1.98 -4.01
N GLY A 64 8.35 -0.82 -3.59
CA GLY A 64 7.59 0.17 -2.83
C GLY A 64 7.62 0.00 -1.30
N PHE A 65 8.46 -0.88 -0.76
CA PHE A 65 8.51 -1.12 0.68
C PHE A 65 9.91 -1.51 1.19
N TYR A 66 10.05 -1.49 2.51
CA TYR A 66 11.17 -2.08 3.22
C TYR A 66 10.66 -2.78 4.48
N ILE A 67 11.46 -3.68 5.06
CA ILE A 67 11.15 -4.32 6.35
C ILE A 67 12.25 -3.93 7.34
N ARG A 68 11.85 -3.47 8.53
CA ARG A 68 12.73 -3.14 9.67
C ARG A 68 12.19 -3.76 10.93
N SER A 69 12.99 -4.54 11.64
CA SER A 69 12.58 -5.22 12.89
C SER A 69 11.23 -5.96 12.75
N GLY A 70 11.03 -6.63 11.61
CA GLY A 70 9.78 -7.35 11.31
C GLY A 70 8.58 -6.48 10.92
N LEU A 71 8.70 -5.15 10.94
CA LEU A 71 7.67 -4.21 10.50
C LEU A 71 7.81 -3.93 9.01
N THR A 72 6.76 -4.22 8.23
CA THR A 72 6.70 -3.80 6.82
C THR A 72 6.38 -2.33 6.73
N ILE A 73 7.16 -1.57 5.98
CA ILE A 73 7.00 -0.12 5.84
C ILE A 73 6.80 0.19 4.36
N ILE A 74 5.58 0.59 4.00
CA ILE A 74 5.25 1.03 2.63
C ILE A 74 5.67 2.48 2.48
N MET A 75 6.43 2.79 1.43
CA MET A 75 7.02 4.11 1.23
C MET A 75 6.00 5.17 0.82
N GLU A 76 6.34 6.45 1.06
CA GLU A 76 5.54 7.59 0.60
C GLU A 76 5.26 7.47 -0.91
N LYS A 77 4.00 7.66 -1.31
CA LYS A 77 3.53 7.61 -2.71
C LYS A 77 3.79 6.28 -3.45
N ALA A 78 4.27 5.25 -2.77
CA ALA A 78 4.44 3.93 -3.36
C ALA A 78 3.10 3.36 -3.83
N THR A 79 3.14 2.57 -4.89
CA THR A 79 1.98 1.83 -5.38
C THR A 79 2.20 0.35 -5.20
N ILE A 80 1.34 -0.28 -4.40
CA ILE A 80 1.29 -1.73 -4.24
C ILE A 80 0.13 -2.21 -5.11
N ALA A 81 0.42 -3.04 -6.11
CA ALA A 81 -0.55 -3.47 -7.11
C ALA A 81 -1.65 -4.38 -6.51
N ASP A 82 -2.76 -4.52 -7.23
CA ASP A 82 -3.85 -5.41 -6.84
C ASP A 82 -3.36 -6.85 -6.67
N GLY A 83 -3.78 -7.51 -5.59
CA GLY A 83 -3.45 -8.92 -5.32
C GLY A 83 -2.02 -9.17 -4.83
N THR A 84 -1.18 -8.15 -4.65
CA THR A 84 0.19 -8.32 -4.14
C THR A 84 0.19 -8.94 -2.74
N VAL A 85 1.14 -9.85 -2.49
CA VAL A 85 1.37 -10.49 -1.18
C VAL A 85 2.78 -10.16 -0.69
N ILE A 86 2.86 -9.57 0.50
CA ILE A 86 4.09 -9.15 1.21
C ILE A 86 4.14 -9.81 2.59
#